data_AF-A0A821KCR1-F1
#
_entry.id   AF-A0A821KCR1-F1
#
_cell.length_a   1.000
_cell.length_b   1.000
_cell.length_c   1.000
_cell.angle_alpha   90.00
_cell.angle_beta   90.00
_cell.angle_gamma   90.00
#
_symmetry.space_group_name_H-M   'P 1'
#
loop_
_entity.id
_entity.type
_entity.pdbx_description
1 polymer ?
#
loop_
_entity_poly.entity_id
_entity_poly.type
_entity_poly.pdbx_seq_one_letter_code
_entity_poly.pdbx_strand_id
1 'polypeptide(L)'
;MSGNYTIETYSSIDTYGYLYSSTFDPASISTNLLAENDDGPTSTNFLISIYLQALTQYIVVVTTFYPNTTGSFSIVATGIASVIFSPMNPA
;
A
#
# COMPACT_ATOMS: atom_id res chain seq x y z
N MET A 1 12.83 -4.95 -15.46
CA MET A 1 11.57 -4.68 -16.17
C MET A 1 10.78 -3.74 -15.28
N SER A 2 10.30 -2.60 -15.79
CA SER A 2 9.59 -1.61 -14.98
C SER A 2 8.31 -1.18 -15.68
N GLY A 3 7.29 -0.81 -14.91
CA GLY A 3 5.96 -0.54 -15.42
C GLY A 3 5.04 0.04 -14.37
N ASN A 4 3.84 0.44 -14.81
CA ASN A 4 2.80 0.89 -13.89
C ASN A 4 2.23 -0.28 -13.10
N TYR A 5 2.03 -0.04 -11.81
CA TYR A 5 1.29 -0.87 -10.89
C TYR A 5 0.21 -0.04 -10.22
N THR A 6 -0.90 -0.68 -9.92
CA THR A 6 -1.96 -0.14 -9.07
C THR A 6 -2.07 -1.06 -7.86
N ILE A 7 -2.07 -0.48 -6.67
CA ILE A 7 -2.25 -1.16 -5.38
C ILE A 7 -3.45 -0.49 -4.71
N GLU A 8 -4.47 -1.27 -4.38
CA GLU A 8 -5.70 -0.77 -3.80
C GLU A 8 -6.22 -1.70 -2.70
N THR A 9 -7.13 -1.16 -1.89
CA THR A 9 -7.89 -1.95 -0.91
C THR A 9 -9.35 -2.11 -1.29
N TYR A 10 -9.95 -3.15 -0.74
CA TYR A 10 -11.39 -3.33 -0.71
C TYR A 10 -11.83 -3.57 0.74
N SER A 11 -12.59 -2.62 1.26
CA SER A 11 -13.10 -2.60 2.62
C SER A 11 -14.33 -1.68 2.72
N SER A 12 -15.06 -1.83 3.82
CA SER A 12 -16.11 -0.91 4.28
C SER A 12 -15.60 0.19 5.22
N ILE A 13 -14.32 0.15 5.62
CA ILE A 13 -13.69 1.20 6.41
C ILE A 13 -12.92 2.16 5.50
N ASP A 14 -12.64 3.35 6.02
CA ASP A 14 -11.79 4.35 5.38
C ASP A 14 -10.32 4.00 5.59
N THR A 15 -9.64 3.55 4.53
CA THR A 15 -8.28 3.00 4.60
C THR A 15 -7.25 4.01 4.11
N TYR A 16 -6.04 3.97 4.66
CA TYR A 16 -4.90 4.74 4.20
C TYR A 16 -3.75 3.79 3.86
N GLY A 17 -3.24 3.85 2.62
CA GLY A 17 -2.11 3.08 2.15
C GLY A 17 -0.82 3.90 2.06
N TYR A 18 0.29 3.27 2.44
CA TYR A 18 1.66 3.77 2.26
C TYR A 18 2.48 2.72 1.52
N LEU A 19 3.33 3.17 0.59
CA LEU A 19 4.25 2.32 -0.17
C LEU A 19 5.69 2.76 0.06
N TYR A 20 6.54 1.83 0.47
CA TYR A 20 7.96 2.06 0.77
C TYR A 20 8.88 1.25 -0.15
N SER A 21 10.05 1.81 -0.42
CA SER A 21 11.07 1.19 -1.29
C SER A 21 11.86 0.06 -0.64
N SER A 22 12.01 0.04 0.69
CA SER A 22 12.88 -0.94 1.37
C SER A 22 12.54 -1.21 2.83
N THR A 23 12.55 -0.18 3.70
CA THR A 23 12.24 -0.30 5.13
C THR A 23 11.06 0.57 5.53
N PHE A 24 10.35 0.16 6.58
CA PHE A 24 9.33 0.93 7.25
C PHE A 24 9.72 1.13 8.72
N ASP A 25 9.70 2.38 9.17
CA ASP A 25 9.90 2.76 10.57
C ASP A 25 8.73 3.64 11.02
N PRO A 26 7.87 3.18 11.95
CA PRO A 26 6.72 3.96 12.41
C PRO A 26 7.13 5.25 13.15
N ALA A 27 8.37 5.36 13.63
CA ALA A 27 8.89 6.59 14.23
C ALA A 27 9.38 7.60 13.17
N SER A 28 9.56 7.17 11.92
CA SER A 28 10.09 7.99 10.82
C SER A 28 9.40 7.68 9.49
N ILE A 29 8.10 7.95 9.44
CA ILE A 29 7.17 7.53 8.36
C ILE A 29 7.53 8.01 6.95
N SER A 30 8.34 9.05 6.81
CA SER A 30 8.77 9.59 5.50
C SER A 30 10.02 8.89 4.94
N THR A 31 10.73 8.12 5.77
CA THR A 31 11.93 7.40 5.34
C THR A 31 11.54 6.33 4.34
N ASN A 32 12.18 6.33 3.16
CA ASN A 32 11.94 5.38 2.07
C ASN A 32 10.50 5.39 1.49
N LEU A 33 9.67 6.37 1.85
CA LEU A 33 8.32 6.52 1.32
C LEU A 33 8.36 6.86 -0.17
N LEU A 34 7.59 6.12 -0.96
CA LEU A 34 7.44 6.34 -2.40
C LEU A 34 6.12 7.03 -2.74
N ALA A 35 5.04 6.61 -2.08
CA ALA A 35 3.71 7.17 -2.25
C ALA A 35 2.84 6.83 -1.04
N GLU A 36 1.85 7.67 -0.79
CA GLU A 36 0.77 7.45 0.17
C GLU A 36 -0.52 7.99 -0.46
N ASN A 37 -1.65 7.35 -0.14
CA ASN A 37 -2.98 7.85 -0.51
C ASN A 37 -4.03 7.25 0.43
N ASP A 38 -5.08 7.98 0.75
CA ASP A 38 -6.23 7.56 1.54
C ASP A 38 -7.46 7.28 0.68
N ASP A 39 -7.65 8.04 -0.41
CA ASP A 39 -8.85 7.92 -1.25
C ASP A 39 -8.58 7.42 -2.67
N GLY A 40 -9.42 6.50 -3.12
CA GLY A 40 -9.59 6.16 -4.52
C GLY A 40 -10.55 7.14 -5.22
N PRO A 41 -10.66 7.11 -6.57
CA PRO A 41 -11.46 8.09 -7.32
C PRO A 41 -12.94 8.13 -6.94
N THR A 42 -13.48 7.05 -6.38
CA THR A 42 -14.90 6.88 -6.07
C THR A 42 -15.17 6.18 -4.72
N SER A 43 -14.14 5.98 -3.90
CA SER A 43 -14.25 5.23 -2.63
C SER A 43 -13.21 5.66 -1.62
N THR A 44 -13.50 5.48 -0.33
CA THR A 44 -12.58 5.66 0.81
C THR A 44 -11.58 4.50 0.99
N ASN A 45 -11.37 3.73 -0.08
CA ASN A 45 -10.34 2.72 -0.11
C ASN A 45 -9.13 3.35 -0.78
N PHE A 46 -7.94 3.16 -0.20
CA PHE A 46 -6.76 3.75 -0.79
C PHE A 46 -6.50 3.16 -2.17
N LEU A 47 -5.95 3.99 -3.05
CA LEU A 47 -5.45 3.56 -4.35
C LEU A 47 -4.13 4.27 -4.65
N ILE A 48 -3.06 3.51 -4.81
CA ILE A 48 -1.75 4.01 -5.24
C ILE A 48 -1.50 3.51 -6.67
N SER A 49 -1.31 4.43 -7.61
CA SER A 49 -0.85 4.13 -8.97
C SER A 49 0.55 4.69 -9.19
N ILE A 50 1.53 3.82 -9.44
CA ILE A 50 2.95 4.19 -9.44
C ILE A 50 3.77 3.29 -10.38
N TYR A 51 4.87 3.83 -10.90
CA TYR A 51 5.81 3.10 -11.74
C TYR A 51 6.86 2.37 -10.89
N LEU A 52 6.88 1.04 -10.92
CA LEU A 52 7.79 0.21 -10.10
C LEU A 52 8.63 -0.73 -10.96
N GLN A 53 9.72 -1.21 -10.38
CA GLN A 53 10.54 -2.26 -10.95
C GLN A 53 9.98 -3.65 -10.56
N ALA A 54 9.76 -4.52 -11.54
CA ALA A 54 9.41 -5.91 -11.31
C ALA A 54 10.57 -6.70 -10.70
N LEU A 55 10.27 -7.77 -9.96
CA LEU A 55 11.23 -8.59 -9.22
C LEU A 55 11.99 -7.82 -8.12
N THR A 56 11.40 -6.73 -7.64
CA THR A 56 11.89 -5.92 -6.51
C THR A 56 10.91 -6.02 -5.36
N GLN A 57 11.42 -6.10 -4.13
CA GLN A 57 10.60 -6.08 -2.92
C GLN A 57 10.25 -4.64 -2.56
N TYR A 58 8.99 -4.42 -2.21
CA TYR A 58 8.46 -3.17 -1.67
C TYR A 58 7.65 -3.49 -0.41
N ILE A 59 7.43 -2.51 0.45
CA ILE A 59 6.58 -2.67 1.64
C ILE A 59 5.32 -1.83 1.43
N VAL A 60 4.16 -2.47 1.54
CA VAL A 60 2.87 -1.78 1.66
C VAL A 60 2.43 -1.81 3.11
N VAL A 61 2.08 -0.65 3.65
CA VAL A 61 1.45 -0.51 4.97
C VAL A 61 0.02 -0.06 4.74
N VAL A 62 -0.93 -0.79 5.31
CA VAL A 62 -2.35 -0.47 5.27
C VAL A 62 -2.79 -0.09 6.68
N THR A 63 -3.37 1.09 6.82
CA THR A 63 -3.97 1.60 8.06
C THR A 63 -5.33 2.23 7.75
N THR A 64 -5.91 2.95 8.70
CA THR A 64 -7.18 3.67 8.53
C THR A 64 -6.95 5.18 8.56
N PHE A 65 -7.73 5.94 7.81
CA PHE A 65 -7.70 7.40 7.83
C PHE A 65 -8.05 7.93 9.23
N TYR A 66 -9.12 7.40 9.82
CA TYR A 66 -9.53 7.74 11.18
C TYR A 66 -8.80 6.89 12.22
N PRO A 67 -8.30 7.50 13.32
CA PRO A 67 -7.62 6.77 14.39
C PRO A 67 -8.58 5.81 15.10
N ASN A 68 -8.02 4.72 15.66
CA ASN A 68 -8.75 3.70 16.41
C ASN A 68 -9.86 2.97 15.62
N THR A 69 -9.80 3.00 14.29
CA THR A 69 -10.72 2.24 13.44
C THR A 69 -10.13 0.86 13.18
N THR A 70 -10.98 -0.17 13.22
CA THR A 70 -10.60 -1.54 12.85
C THR A 70 -11.66 -2.13 11.95
N GLY A 71 -11.25 -3.02 11.05
CA GLY A 71 -12.14 -3.68 10.12
C GLY A 71 -11.39 -4.63 9.21
N SER A 72 -12.13 -5.51 8.53
CA SER A 72 -11.55 -6.41 7.54
C SER A 72 -11.25 -5.64 6.25
N PHE A 73 -10.15 -5.99 5.59
CA PHE A 73 -9.78 -5.45 4.29
C PHE A 73 -9.16 -6.56 3.44
N SER A 74 -9.16 -6.35 2.13
CA SER A 74 -8.38 -7.11 1.16
C SER A 74 -7.49 -6.16 0.38
N ILE A 75 -6.30 -6.60 -0.02
CA ILE A 75 -5.39 -5.84 -0.88
C ILE A 75 -5.39 -6.49 -2.26
N VAL A 76 -5.50 -5.67 -3.31
CA VAL A 76 -5.31 -6.10 -4.69
C VAL A 76 -4.18 -5.27 -5.29
N ALA A 77 -3.25 -5.94 -5.97
CA ALA A 77 -2.27 -5.26 -6.80
C ALA A 77 -2.29 -5.83 -8.22
N THR A 78 -2.25 -4.92 -9.19
CA THR A 78 -2.19 -5.24 -10.61
C THR A 78 -1.03 -4.47 -11.23
N GLY A 79 -0.44 -5.03 -12.28
CA GLY A 79 0.64 -4.36 -13.00
C GLY A 79 1.22 -5.24 -14.09
N ILE A 80 2.40 -4.84 -14.57
CA ILE A 80 3.06 -5.50 -15.70
C ILE A 80 3.62 -6.90 -15.37
N ALA A 81 3.68 -7.27 -14.09
CA ALA A 81 4.11 -8.59 -13.63
C ALA A 81 3.28 -9.02 -12.41
N SER A 82 3.28 -10.32 -12.10
CA SER A 82 2.59 -10.87 -10.93
C SER A 82 3.15 -10.30 -9.63
N VAL A 83 2.24 -9.92 -8.73
CA VAL A 83 2.58 -9.48 -7.37
C VAL A 83 2.31 -10.62 -6.40
N ILE A 84 3.27 -10.88 -5.51
CA ILE A 84 3.13 -11.84 -4.42
C ILE A 84 3.19 -11.07 -3.12
N PHE A 85 2.11 -11.12 -2.35
CA PHE A 85 2.10 -10.56 -1.00
C PHE A 85 2.66 -11.57 -0.01
N SER A 86 3.54 -11.10 0.86
CA SER A 86 4.02 -11.86 2.01
C SER A 86 3.82 -10.99 3.25
N PRO A 87 3.17 -11.52 4.31
CA PRO A 87 3.00 -10.75 5.54
C PRO A 87 4.37 -10.43 6.12
N MET A 88 4.57 -9.17 6.49
CA MET A 88 5.75 -8.74 7.22
C MET A 88 5.46 -8.88 8.71
N ASN A 89 6.16 -9.78 9.39
CA ASN A 89 6.12 -9.81 10.85
C ASN A 89 6.95 -8.63 11.36
N PRO A 90 6.37 -7.70 12.15
CA PRO A 90 7.18 -6.71 12.84
C PRO A 90 8.16 -7.43 13.76
N ALA A 91 9.41 -6.99 13.76
CA ALA A 91 10.47 -7.48 14.63
C ALA A 91 10.21 -7.12 16.09
#